data_AF-A0A3Q7H9U8-F1
#
_entry.id   AF-A0A3Q7H9U8-F1
#
_cell.length_a   1.000
_cell.length_b   1.000
_cell.length_c   1.000
_cell.angle_alpha   90.00
_cell.angle_beta   90.00
_cell.angle_gamma   90.00
#
_symmetry.space_group_name_H-M   'P 1'
#
loop_
_entity.id
_entity.type
_entity.pdbx_description
1 polymer ?
#
loop_
_entity_poly.entity_id
_entity_poly.type
_entity_poly.pdbx_seq_one_letter_code
_entity_poly.pdbx_strand_id
1 'polypeptide(L)'
;MTIIILVLQQACFLLIYGDIAAVNCHYKSLDFRAFLCDIVCDVVRRLKTGDVGFTSINDMRILVSAAAKVKLDVTSLQQYLDEISKEGDMERKLTDLTKLRKTIMVVSIEAEKDILERNRKVFAKEEHLEKAEKRLQEAKQVERFVRMLEIVREKVQQDIKEV
;
A
#
# COMPACT_ATOMS: atom_id res chain seq x y z
N MET A 1 13.29 -2.33 17.72
CA MET A 1 12.54 -2.86 18.88
C MET A 1 13.40 -3.19 20.09
N THR A 2 14.40 -4.09 20.02
CA THR A 2 15.08 -4.64 21.22
C THR A 2 15.91 -3.63 22.04
N ILE A 3 16.57 -2.68 21.38
CA ILE A 3 17.44 -1.68 22.05
C ILE A 3 16.61 -0.62 22.79
N ILE A 4 15.49 -0.19 22.22
CA ILE A 4 14.61 0.81 22.82
C ILE A 4 13.89 0.23 24.05
N ILE A 5 13.38 -1.01 23.96
CA ILE A 5 12.76 -1.71 25.11
C ILE A 5 13.74 -1.82 26.29
N LEU A 6 15.02 -2.12 26.03
CA LEU A 6 16.05 -2.23 27.08
C LEU A 6 16.40 -0.88 27.73
N VAL A 7 16.51 0.19 26.95
CA VAL A 7 16.78 1.55 27.47
C VAL A 7 15.58 2.09 28.27
N LEU A 8 14.36 1.81 27.81
CA LEU A 8 13.11 2.17 28.49
C LEU A 8 12.90 1.40 29.79
N GLN A 9 13.28 0.11 29.82
CA GLN A 9 13.21 -0.72 31.00
C GLN A 9 14.14 -0.21 32.12
N GLN A 10 15.34 0.26 31.77
CA GLN A 10 16.31 0.80 32.73
C GLN A 10 15.82 2.15 33.31
N ALA A 11 15.26 3.02 32.48
CA ALA A 11 14.75 4.33 32.88
C ALA A 11 13.51 4.24 33.78
N CYS A 12 12.55 3.36 33.46
CA CYS A 12 11.34 3.17 34.27
C CYS A 12 11.64 2.54 35.64
N PHE A 13 12.59 1.61 35.71
CA PHE A 13 13.02 1.02 36.97
C PHE A 13 13.64 2.06 37.90
N LEU A 14 14.53 2.91 37.40
CA LEU A 14 15.20 3.94 38.21
C LEU A 14 14.24 5.03 38.73
N LEU A 15 13.29 5.48 37.89
CA LEU A 15 12.39 6.56 38.25
C LEU A 15 11.39 6.15 39.35
N ILE A 16 10.80 4.96 39.22
CA ILE A 16 9.65 4.58 40.04
C ILE A 16 10.08 3.87 41.32
N TYR A 17 11.12 3.05 41.27
CA TYR A 17 11.73 2.51 42.49
C TYR A 17 12.40 3.63 43.31
N GLY A 18 12.96 4.65 42.65
CA GLY A 18 13.53 5.84 43.30
C GLY A 18 12.50 6.63 44.09
N ASP A 19 11.36 6.99 43.49
CA ASP A 19 10.31 7.79 44.14
C ASP A 19 9.48 7.01 45.18
N ILE A 20 9.24 5.71 44.97
CA ILE A 20 8.48 4.88 45.92
C ILE A 20 9.36 4.46 47.11
N ALA A 21 10.68 4.25 46.92
CA ALA A 21 11.61 3.91 48.00
C ALA A 21 12.17 5.14 48.74
N ALA A 22 12.05 6.34 48.18
CA ALA A 22 12.43 7.56 48.87
C ALA A 22 11.60 7.79 50.14
N VAL A 23 12.29 8.12 51.25
CA VAL A 23 11.72 8.40 52.57
C VAL A 23 10.66 9.53 52.57
N ASN A 24 10.62 10.35 51.50
CA ASN A 24 9.73 11.49 51.32
C ASN A 24 8.50 11.25 50.42
N CYS A 25 8.13 9.99 50.15
CA CYS A 25 6.91 9.71 49.38
C CYS A 25 5.68 10.39 50.04
N HIS A 26 4.96 11.24 49.29
CA HIS A 26 3.80 12.01 49.77
C HIS A 26 2.62 11.13 50.26
N TYR A 27 2.66 9.82 49.98
CA TYR A 27 1.61 8.87 50.31
C TYR A 27 1.96 8.06 51.57
N LYS A 28 1.27 8.35 52.69
CA LYS A 28 1.53 7.72 53.99
C LYS A 28 1.06 6.25 54.10
N SER A 29 0.14 5.81 53.24
CA SER A 29 -0.38 4.44 53.27
C SER A 29 0.57 3.48 52.56
N LEU A 30 0.98 2.43 53.28
CA LEU A 30 1.88 1.39 52.78
C LEU A 30 1.20 0.55 51.68
N ASP A 31 -0.09 0.25 51.85
CA ASP A 31 -0.90 -0.53 50.91
C ASP A 31 -1.10 0.19 49.59
N PHE A 32 -1.30 1.51 49.63
CA PHE A 32 -1.45 2.33 48.44
C PHE A 32 -0.13 2.46 47.66
N ARG A 33 1.00 2.55 48.38
CA ARG A 33 2.34 2.52 47.77
C ARG A 33 2.62 1.19 47.10
N ALA A 34 2.25 0.07 47.73
CA ALA A 34 2.39 -1.27 47.15
C ALA A 34 1.55 -1.41 45.87
N PHE A 35 0.28 -0.99 45.91
CA PHE A 35 -0.63 -1.04 44.75
C PHE A 35 -0.11 -0.23 43.54
N LEU A 36 0.44 0.96 43.76
CA LEU A 36 1.04 1.76 42.70
C LEU A 36 2.30 1.10 42.13
N CYS A 37 3.12 0.49 42.99
CA CYS A 37 4.29 -0.27 42.58
C CYS A 37 3.89 -1.46 41.71
N ASP A 38 2.82 -2.18 42.07
CA ASP A 38 2.30 -3.33 41.31
C ASP A 38 1.82 -2.93 39.91
N ILE A 39 1.08 -1.81 39.79
CA ILE A 39 0.63 -1.29 38.49
C ILE A 39 1.82 -0.98 37.59
N VAL A 40 2.81 -0.28 38.12
CA VAL A 40 4.01 0.09 37.34
C VAL A 40 4.80 -1.16 36.95
N CYS A 41 5.01 -2.08 37.90
CA CYS A 41 5.71 -3.32 37.67
C CYS A 41 5.01 -4.14 36.57
N ASP A 42 3.68 -4.16 36.51
CA ASP A 42 2.95 -4.84 35.45
C ASP A 42 3.17 -4.19 34.08
N VAL A 43 3.15 -2.87 34.00
CA VAL A 43 3.45 -2.12 32.76
C VAL A 43 4.87 -2.41 32.28
N VAL A 44 5.87 -2.35 33.18
CA VAL A 44 7.27 -2.65 32.87
C VAL A 44 7.46 -4.11 32.45
N ARG A 45 6.77 -5.05 33.10
CA ARG A 45 6.81 -6.48 32.76
C ARG A 45 6.27 -6.76 31.36
N ARG A 46 5.16 -6.13 30.98
CA ARG A 46 4.58 -6.27 29.64
C ARG A 46 5.46 -5.63 28.56
N LEU A 47 6.08 -4.48 28.86
CA LEU A 47 7.11 -3.89 27.99
C LEU A 47 8.31 -4.83 27.80
N LYS A 48 8.81 -5.46 28.88
CA LYS A 48 9.95 -6.39 28.88
C LYS A 48 9.69 -7.68 28.10
N THR A 49 8.45 -8.17 28.11
CA THR A 49 8.06 -9.41 27.43
C THR A 49 7.71 -9.20 25.95
N GLY A 50 7.69 -7.95 25.48
CA GLY A 50 7.32 -7.63 24.09
C GLY A 50 5.84 -7.85 23.79
N ASP A 51 5.00 -8.10 24.80
CA ASP A 51 3.55 -8.27 24.69
C ASP A 51 2.83 -6.91 24.64
N VAL A 52 3.26 -6.08 23.68
CA VAL A 52 2.85 -4.69 23.52
C VAL A 52 2.11 -4.51 22.19
N GLY A 53 0.92 -5.11 22.12
CA GLY A 53 -0.05 -4.77 21.08
C GLY A 53 -0.61 -3.35 21.26
N PHE A 54 -1.21 -2.78 20.21
CA PHE A 54 -1.79 -1.42 20.24
C PHE A 54 -2.87 -1.26 21.33
N THR A 55 -3.66 -2.30 21.57
CA THR A 55 -4.65 -2.37 22.66
C THR A 55 -3.96 -2.36 24.03
N SER A 56 -2.90 -3.17 24.20
CA SER A 56 -2.07 -3.24 25.41
C SER A 56 -1.42 -1.89 25.73
N ILE A 57 -0.91 -1.16 24.73
CA ILE A 57 -0.32 0.18 24.90
C ILE A 57 -1.38 1.21 25.34
N ASN A 58 -2.60 1.13 24.79
CA ASN A 58 -3.67 2.04 25.17
C ASN A 58 -4.16 1.78 26.61
N ASP A 59 -4.24 0.50 27.01
CA ASP A 59 -4.57 0.11 28.39
C ASP A 59 -3.49 0.58 29.37
N MET A 60 -2.20 0.45 29.00
CA MET A 60 -1.09 1.04 29.78
C MET A 60 -1.21 2.55 29.88
N ARG A 61 -1.60 3.25 28.80
CA ARG A 61 -1.78 4.71 28.80
C ARG A 61 -2.88 5.13 29.77
N ILE A 62 -3.96 4.36 29.88
CA ILE A 62 -5.04 4.61 30.85
C ILE A 62 -4.53 4.45 32.29
N LEU A 63 -3.77 3.39 32.57
CA LEU A 63 -3.17 3.13 33.89
C LEU A 63 -2.16 4.22 34.28
N VAL A 64 -1.28 4.61 33.36
CA VAL A 64 -0.30 5.69 33.57
C VAL A 64 -0.99 7.04 33.77
N SER A 65 -2.04 7.32 33.01
CA SER A 65 -2.86 8.53 33.19
C SER A 65 -3.58 8.55 34.55
N ALA A 66 -3.98 7.38 35.07
CA ALA A 66 -4.55 7.28 36.42
C ALA A 66 -3.49 7.52 37.51
N ALA A 67 -2.25 7.06 37.31
CA ALA A 67 -1.11 7.34 38.19
C ALA A 67 -0.73 8.84 38.18
N ALA A 68 -0.79 9.51 37.02
CA ALA A 68 -0.56 10.95 36.90
C ALA A 68 -1.57 11.78 37.74
N LYS A 69 -2.84 11.34 37.79
CA LYS A 69 -3.91 12.00 38.58
C LYS A 69 -3.65 11.94 40.09
N VAL A 70 -2.83 11.01 40.55
CA VAL A 70 -2.36 10.92 41.94
C VAL A 70 -0.94 11.51 42.09
N LYS A 71 -0.62 12.58 41.36
CA LYS A 71 0.60 13.38 41.49
C LYS A 71 1.93 12.61 41.43
N LEU A 72 1.94 11.40 40.86
CA LEU A 72 3.17 10.71 40.51
C LEU A 72 3.74 11.34 39.24
N ASP A 73 5.06 11.58 39.21
CA ASP A 73 5.72 11.99 37.99
C ASP A 73 5.86 10.79 37.04
N VAL A 74 4.93 10.71 36.10
CA VAL A 74 4.88 9.66 35.06
C VAL A 74 5.06 10.24 33.66
N THR A 75 5.53 11.48 33.55
CA THR A 75 5.66 12.23 32.30
C THR A 75 6.52 11.49 31.28
N SER A 76 7.63 10.92 31.75
CA SER A 76 8.53 10.10 30.93
C SER A 76 7.85 8.84 30.40
N LEU A 77 7.15 8.10 31.27
CA LEU A 77 6.43 6.88 30.90
C LEU A 77 5.32 7.14 29.88
N GLN A 78 4.63 8.28 30.01
CA GLN A 78 3.60 8.68 29.07
C GLN A 78 4.18 9.03 27.69
N GLN A 79 5.29 9.78 27.66
CA GLN A 79 6.01 10.09 26.42
C GLN A 79 6.49 8.80 25.72
N TYR A 80 6.95 7.82 26.48
CA TYR A 80 7.42 6.54 25.93
C TYR A 80 6.30 5.70 25.30
N LEU A 81 5.13 5.65 25.93
CA LEU A 81 3.97 4.97 25.34
C LEU A 81 3.53 5.63 24.02
N ASP A 82 3.65 6.96 23.92
CA ASP A 82 3.31 7.71 22.71
C ASP A 82 4.32 7.49 21.57
N GLU A 83 5.61 7.37 21.88
CA GLU A 83 6.65 7.04 20.89
C GLU A 83 6.47 5.62 20.33
N ILE A 84 6.24 4.63 21.20
CA ILE A 84 5.99 3.23 20.79
C ILE A 84 4.73 3.14 19.90
N SER A 85 3.65 3.84 20.29
CA SER A 85 2.41 3.87 19.53
C SER A 85 2.61 4.42 18.11
N LYS A 86 3.39 5.49 17.96
CA LYS A 86 3.70 6.09 16.65
C LYS A 86 4.55 5.18 15.78
N GLU A 87 5.54 4.51 16.37
CA GLU A 87 6.41 3.60 15.62
C GLU A 87 5.64 2.38 15.09
N GLY A 88 4.78 1.78 15.92
CA GLY A 88 3.92 0.67 15.50
C GLY A 88 2.94 1.04 14.36
N ASP A 89 2.41 2.27 14.37
CA ASP A 89 1.58 2.78 13.28
C ASP A 89 2.38 2.99 11.98
N MET A 90 3.62 3.44 12.07
CA MET A 90 4.50 3.61 10.91
C MET A 90 4.90 2.25 10.30
N GLU A 91 5.19 1.24 11.12
CA GLU A 91 5.55 -0.10 10.66
C GLU A 91 4.39 -0.80 9.92
N ARG A 92 3.14 -0.63 10.42
CA ARG A 92 1.94 -1.11 9.72
C ARG A 92 1.76 -0.42 8.38
N LYS A 93 1.87 0.91 8.33
CA LYS A 93 1.78 1.67 7.08
C LYS A 93 2.85 1.23 6.08
N LEU A 94 4.08 0.97 6.54
CA LEU A 94 5.16 0.47 5.69
C LEU A 94 4.85 -0.93 5.12
N THR A 95 4.27 -1.80 5.95
CA THR A 95 3.84 -3.14 5.54
C THR A 95 2.72 -3.08 4.50
N ASP A 96 1.71 -2.23 4.73
CA ASP A 96 0.60 -2.02 3.80
C ASP A 96 1.07 -1.45 2.46
N LEU A 97 1.96 -0.45 2.49
CA LEU A 97 2.58 0.10 1.28
C LEU A 97 3.38 -0.97 0.51
N THR A 98 4.09 -1.84 1.23
CA THR A 98 4.84 -2.94 0.61
C THR A 98 3.91 -3.96 -0.05
N LYS A 99 2.77 -4.27 0.57
CA LYS A 99 1.73 -5.15 0.00
C LYS A 99 1.09 -4.52 -1.23
N LEU A 100 0.71 -3.25 -1.15
CA LEU A 100 0.15 -2.49 -2.28
C LEU A 100 1.13 -2.45 -3.46
N ARG A 101 2.41 -2.18 -3.20
CA ARG A 101 3.47 -2.19 -4.22
C ARG A 101 3.55 -3.54 -4.95
N LYS A 102 3.49 -4.65 -4.22
CA LYS A 102 3.49 -6.00 -4.83
C LYS A 102 2.26 -6.21 -5.72
N THR A 103 1.08 -5.81 -5.26
CA THR A 103 -0.15 -5.92 -6.05
C THR A 103 -0.08 -5.09 -7.34
N ILE A 104 0.34 -3.84 -7.25
CA ILE A 104 0.50 -2.96 -8.42
C ILE A 104 1.45 -3.58 -9.43
N MET A 105 2.60 -4.09 -8.98
CA MET A 105 3.60 -4.71 -9.86
C MET A 105 3.02 -5.91 -10.63
N VAL A 106 2.24 -6.78 -9.98
CA VAL A 106 1.60 -7.93 -10.64
C VAL A 106 0.60 -7.46 -11.70
N VAL A 107 -0.23 -6.47 -11.38
CA VAL A 107 -1.21 -5.89 -12.32
C VAL A 107 -0.52 -5.25 -13.51
N SER A 108 0.58 -4.52 -13.30
CA SER A 108 1.36 -3.91 -14.38
C SER A 108 1.94 -4.95 -15.33
N ILE A 109 2.51 -6.04 -14.80
CA ILE A 109 3.06 -7.14 -15.63
C ILE A 109 1.95 -7.79 -16.47
N GLU A 110 0.77 -7.98 -15.91
CA GLU A 110 -0.36 -8.56 -16.64
C GLU A 110 -0.89 -7.61 -17.72
N ALA A 111 -0.99 -6.32 -17.43
CA ALA A 111 -1.36 -5.29 -18.41
C ALA A 111 -0.34 -5.20 -19.56
N GLU A 112 0.96 -5.24 -19.28
CA GLU A 112 2.01 -5.25 -20.31
C GLU A 112 1.89 -6.46 -21.24
N LYS A 113 1.63 -7.65 -20.68
CA LYS A 113 1.42 -8.88 -21.46
C LYS A 113 0.19 -8.77 -22.36
N ASP A 114 -0.92 -8.24 -21.85
CA ASP A 114 -2.15 -8.04 -22.62
C ASP A 114 -1.94 -7.03 -23.77
N ILE A 115 -1.22 -5.94 -23.53
CA ILE A 115 -0.84 -4.97 -24.58
C ILE A 115 0.00 -5.65 -25.67
N LEU A 116 1.03 -6.41 -25.30
CA LEU A 116 1.88 -7.12 -26.26
C LEU A 116 1.09 -8.09 -27.14
N GLU A 117 0.17 -8.84 -26.54
CA GLU A 117 -0.67 -9.79 -27.27
C GLU A 117 -1.65 -9.08 -28.22
N ARG A 118 -2.25 -7.97 -27.79
CA ARG A 118 -3.11 -7.14 -28.66
C ARG A 118 -2.34 -6.56 -29.82
N ASN A 119 -1.11 -6.07 -29.59
CA ASN A 119 -0.26 -5.52 -30.64
C ASN A 119 0.07 -6.55 -31.72
N ARG A 120 0.34 -7.81 -31.34
CA ARG A 120 0.53 -8.90 -32.31
C ARG A 120 -0.70 -9.12 -33.20
N LYS A 121 -1.90 -9.09 -32.59
CA LYS A 121 -3.17 -9.24 -33.33
C LYS A 121 -3.44 -8.07 -34.27
N VAL A 122 -3.09 -6.84 -33.85
CA VAL A 122 -3.21 -5.65 -34.70
C VAL A 122 -2.27 -5.78 -35.90
N PHE A 123 -1.00 -6.14 -35.69
CA PHE A 123 -0.03 -6.30 -36.77
C PHE A 123 -0.46 -7.34 -37.81
N ALA A 124 -0.99 -8.49 -37.35
CA ALA A 124 -1.51 -9.51 -38.26
C ALA A 124 -2.71 -8.98 -39.09
N LYS A 125 -3.59 -8.18 -38.47
CA LYS A 125 -4.72 -7.55 -39.19
C LYS A 125 -4.26 -6.48 -40.18
N GLU A 126 -3.22 -5.72 -39.86
CA GLU A 126 -2.63 -4.74 -40.76
C GLU A 126 -2.05 -5.40 -42.01
N GLU A 127 -1.33 -6.52 -41.87
CA GLU A 127 -0.82 -7.27 -43.02
C GLU A 127 -1.96 -7.80 -43.92
N HIS A 128 -3.05 -8.28 -43.32
CA HIS A 128 -4.23 -8.70 -44.07
C HIS A 128 -4.93 -7.53 -44.78
N LEU A 129 -5.00 -6.36 -44.14
CA LEU A 129 -5.56 -5.15 -44.72
C LEU A 129 -4.74 -4.70 -45.93
N GLU A 130 -3.41 -4.64 -45.81
CA GLU A 130 -2.53 -4.24 -46.92
C GLU A 130 -2.72 -5.15 -48.15
N LYS A 131 -2.84 -6.47 -47.93
CA LYS A 131 -3.13 -7.43 -49.01
C LYS A 131 -4.51 -7.20 -49.64
N ALA A 132 -5.53 -6.87 -48.83
CA ALA A 132 -6.87 -6.57 -49.33
C ALA A 132 -6.89 -5.26 -50.14
N GLU A 133 -6.15 -4.24 -49.72
CA GLU A 133 -6.02 -2.97 -50.44
C GLU A 133 -5.36 -3.15 -51.81
N LYS A 134 -4.29 -3.93 -51.91
CA LYS A 134 -3.65 -4.26 -53.20
C LYS A 134 -4.63 -4.92 -54.17
N ARG A 135 -5.37 -5.93 -53.69
CA ARG A 135 -6.41 -6.61 -54.49
C ARG A 135 -7.53 -5.67 -54.93
N LEU A 136 -7.95 -4.76 -54.06
CA LEU A 136 -8.94 -3.74 -54.41
C LEU A 136 -8.43 -2.80 -55.50
N GLN A 137 -7.15 -2.42 -55.46
CA GLN A 137 -6.53 -1.58 -56.48
C GLN A 137 -6.47 -2.28 -57.85
N GLU A 138 -6.10 -3.56 -57.87
CA GLU A 138 -6.12 -4.40 -59.08
C GLU A 138 -7.55 -4.52 -59.65
N ALA A 139 -8.54 -4.82 -58.80
CA ALA A 139 -9.94 -4.90 -59.21
C ALA A 139 -10.46 -3.59 -59.81
N LYS A 140 -10.10 -2.44 -59.23
CA LYS A 140 -10.43 -1.11 -59.77
C LYS A 140 -9.77 -0.83 -61.13
N GLN A 141 -8.62 -1.43 -61.42
CA GLN A 141 -7.98 -1.31 -62.73
C GLN A 141 -8.70 -2.15 -63.78
N VAL A 142 -9.05 -3.39 -63.44
CA VAL A 142 -9.83 -4.28 -64.30
C VAL A 142 -11.21 -3.68 -64.61
N GLU A 143 -11.89 -3.15 -63.59
CA GLU A 143 -13.19 -2.50 -63.76
C GLU A 143 -13.12 -1.31 -64.74
N ARG A 144 -12.07 -0.48 -64.64
CA ARG A 144 -11.85 0.62 -65.58
C ARG A 144 -11.63 0.13 -67.00
N PHE A 145 -10.91 -0.98 -67.19
CA PHE A 145 -10.68 -1.56 -68.51
C PHE A 145 -11.97 -2.14 -69.11
N VAL A 146 -12.76 -2.86 -68.30
CA VAL A 146 -14.07 -3.40 -68.73
C VAL A 146 -15.00 -2.28 -69.18
N ARG A 147 -15.13 -1.20 -68.39
CA ARG A 147 -15.93 -0.02 -68.77
C ARG A 147 -15.47 0.60 -70.09
N MET A 148 -14.16 0.65 -70.36
CA MET A 148 -13.64 1.15 -71.64
C MET A 148 -14.05 0.24 -72.81
N LEU A 149 -13.96 -1.08 -72.65
CA LEU A 149 -14.38 -2.04 -73.67
C LEU A 149 -15.88 -1.96 -73.97
N GLU A 150 -16.71 -1.73 -72.95
CA GLU A 150 -18.15 -1.52 -73.12
C GLU A 150 -18.44 -0.29 -73.99
N ILE A 151 -17.78 0.84 -73.73
CA ILE A 151 -17.91 2.06 -74.54
C ILE A 151 -17.48 1.82 -76.00
N VAL A 152 -16.36 1.13 -76.21
CA VAL A 152 -15.88 0.80 -77.57
C VAL A 152 -16.89 -0.10 -78.29
N ARG A 153 -17.43 -1.11 -77.60
CA ARG A 153 -18.45 -2.01 -78.15
C ARG A 153 -19.71 -1.25 -78.56
N GLU A 154 -20.20 -0.33 -77.73
CA GLU A 154 -21.38 0.49 -78.05
C GLU A 154 -21.16 1.35 -79.29
N LYS A 155 -19.99 1.99 -79.42
CA LYS A 155 -19.63 2.76 -80.63
C LYS A 155 -19.62 1.91 -81.88
N VAL A 156 -18.94 0.75 -81.85
CA VAL A 156 -18.91 -0.17 -83.00
C VAL A 156 -20.31 -0.62 -83.41
N GLN A 157 -21.19 -0.91 -82.43
CA GLN A 157 -22.57 -1.28 -82.72
C GLN A 157 -23.39 -0.14 -83.34
N GLN A 158 -23.08 1.11 -83.00
CA GLN A 158 -23.71 2.28 -83.59
C GLN A 158 -23.22 2.50 -85.03
N ASP A 159 -21.90 2.42 -85.25
CA ASP A 159 -21.29 2.55 -86.58
C ASP A 159 -21.83 1.49 -87.56
N ILE A 160 -22.07 0.26 -87.10
CA ILE A 160 -22.65 -0.82 -87.93
C ILE A 160 -24.11 -0.53 -88.31
N LYS A 161 -24.89 0.18 -87.48
CA LYS A 161 -26.29 0.50 -87.76
C LYS A 161 -26.47 1.68 -88.72
N GLU A 162 -25.43 2.48 -88.91
CA GLU A 162 -25.42 3.66 -89.79
C GLU A 162 -24.88 3.36 -91.21
N VAL A 163 -24.49 2.11 -91.49
CA VAL A 163 -24.07 1.58 -92.81
C VAL A 163 -25.20 0.79 -93.46
#